data_AF-A0AAD2G0N0-F1
#
_entry.id   AF-A0AAD2G0N0-F1
#
_cell.length_a   1.000
_cell.length_b   1.000
_cell.length_c   1.000
_cell.angle_alpha   90.00
_cell.angle_beta   90.00
_cell.angle_gamma   90.00
#
_symmetry.space_group_name_H-M   'P 1'
#
loop_
_entity.id
_entity.type
_entity.pdbx_description
1 polymer ?
#
loop_
_entity_poly.entity_id
_entity_poly.type
_entity_poly.pdbx_seq_one_letter_code
_entity_poly.pdbx_strand_id
1 'polypeptide(L)'
;MPVVGCQAFILADTGKTVSVSAYNPDYPSKQIPVVDAALLYQDRFSGEEHILVIRNALHVPSMANNLIPPFIMREHGIKVNDTAKIHTSDPSSDDHAIVLDTNVRIPLYLYGVFSYFSTRCPTEEELQSTGSVYVLTPERFDPHESSYAQREGEIRLPEDRTCEKLLLADIPGPSAVVCAANALSSLEQSEIDVNLLTHEVDNVPLAPINAELAALSTDVCDRSLFEKLSARAEVAAMQKSIGTCHSEGGVTLLDRPHTDDPDRPPDISIGSLSTEQLMEHMLEHEL
;
A
#
# COMPACT_ATOMS: atom_id res chain seq x y z
N MET A 1 -1.72 -8.91 0.99
CA MET A 1 -2.43 -10.05 1.63
C MET A 1 -1.41 -11.05 2.17
N PRO A 2 -1.74 -11.82 3.22
CA PRO A 2 -0.93 -12.96 3.64
C PRO A 2 -1.01 -14.09 2.60
N VAL A 3 0.05 -14.87 2.48
CA VAL A 3 0.17 -16.01 1.59
C VAL A 3 0.61 -17.22 2.39
N VAL A 4 -0.05 -18.35 2.18
CA VAL A 4 0.29 -19.62 2.82
C VAL A 4 0.64 -20.67 1.78
N GLY A 5 1.72 -21.40 2.07
CA GLY A 5 2.30 -22.43 1.22
C GLY A 5 1.86 -23.84 1.59
N CYS A 6 2.62 -24.84 1.12
CA CYS A 6 2.33 -26.26 1.39
C CYS A 6 2.47 -26.68 2.86
N GLN A 7 3.14 -25.88 3.68
CA GLN A 7 3.42 -26.20 5.09
C GLN A 7 2.39 -25.59 6.05
N ALA A 8 1.19 -25.29 5.56
CA ALA A 8 0.08 -24.77 6.37
C ALA A 8 -1.05 -25.79 6.47
N PHE A 9 -1.67 -25.87 7.64
CA PHE A 9 -2.90 -26.64 7.81
C PHE A 9 -4.09 -25.77 7.41
N ILE A 10 -4.90 -26.24 6.47
CA ILE A 10 -6.07 -25.47 6.00
C ILE A 10 -7.24 -25.71 6.96
N LEU A 11 -7.66 -24.67 7.67
CA LEU A 11 -8.77 -24.71 8.62
C LEU A 11 -10.12 -24.63 7.90
N ALA A 12 -10.22 -23.71 6.95
CA ALA A 12 -11.45 -23.48 6.20
C ALA A 12 -11.15 -22.91 4.81
N ASP A 13 -11.89 -23.38 3.82
CA ASP A 13 -12.00 -22.70 2.53
C ASP A 13 -13.06 -21.59 2.66
N THR A 14 -12.69 -20.36 2.30
CA THR A 14 -13.63 -19.23 2.35
C THR A 14 -14.60 -19.23 1.16
N GLY A 15 -14.36 -20.07 0.14
CA GLY A 15 -15.07 -20.10 -1.12
C GLY A 15 -14.75 -18.92 -2.05
N LYS A 16 -13.87 -18.00 -1.61
CA LYS A 16 -13.46 -16.82 -2.38
C LYS A 16 -12.20 -17.13 -3.18
N THR A 17 -12.11 -16.54 -4.36
CA THR A 17 -10.91 -16.52 -5.19
C THR A 17 -10.51 -15.08 -5.49
N VAL A 18 -9.20 -14.84 -5.58
CA VAL A 18 -8.64 -13.53 -5.88
C VAL A 18 -7.74 -13.65 -7.10
N SER A 19 -7.83 -12.67 -8.00
CA SER A 19 -6.93 -12.55 -9.14
C SER A 19 -5.62 -11.90 -8.70
N VAL A 20 -4.52 -12.62 -8.86
CA VAL A 20 -3.18 -12.17 -8.49
C VAL A 20 -2.33 -12.06 -9.74
N SER A 21 -1.84 -10.86 -10.03
CA SER A 21 -0.92 -10.60 -11.13
C SER A 21 0.51 -10.51 -10.61
N ALA A 22 1.47 -10.95 -11.42
CA ALA A 22 2.88 -10.63 -11.17
C ALA A 22 3.11 -9.13 -11.34
N TYR A 23 4.23 -8.63 -10.83
CA TYR A 23 4.62 -7.24 -11.05
C TYR A 23 4.87 -6.91 -12.52
N ASN A 24 5.40 -7.88 -13.28
CA ASN A 24 5.51 -7.72 -14.73
C ASN A 24 4.12 -8.00 -15.36
N PRO A 25 3.53 -7.01 -16.07
CA PRO A 25 2.20 -7.10 -16.65
C PRO A 25 2.08 -8.14 -17.78
N ASP A 26 3.21 -8.58 -18.35
CA ASP A 26 3.24 -9.60 -19.41
C ASP A 26 2.80 -10.98 -18.90
N TYR A 27 2.92 -11.22 -17.59
CA TYR A 27 2.47 -12.48 -17.01
C TYR A 27 0.96 -12.46 -16.74
N PRO A 28 0.22 -13.48 -17.18
CA PRO A 28 -1.21 -13.54 -16.93
C PRO A 28 -1.50 -13.67 -15.43
N SER A 29 -2.56 -12.99 -15.00
CA SER A 29 -3.08 -13.12 -13.65
C SER A 29 -3.47 -14.57 -13.34
N LYS A 30 -3.30 -15.00 -12.09
CA LYS A 30 -3.73 -16.31 -11.61
C LYS A 30 -4.88 -16.15 -10.61
N GLN A 31 -5.88 -17.01 -10.72
CA GLN A 31 -6.93 -17.12 -9.71
C GLN A 31 -6.41 -17.98 -8.56
N ILE A 32 -6.29 -17.38 -7.38
CA ILE A 32 -5.78 -18.03 -6.18
C ILE A 32 -6.90 -18.14 -5.14
N PRO A 33 -7.15 -19.31 -4.54
CA PRO A 33 -8.15 -19.47 -3.50
C PRO A 33 -7.73 -18.77 -2.20
N VAL A 34 -8.73 -18.30 -1.47
CA VAL A 34 -8.58 -17.67 -0.16
C VAL A 34 -9.02 -18.64 0.92
N VAL A 35 -8.16 -18.86 1.91
CA VAL A 35 -8.38 -19.83 3.00
C VAL A 35 -8.07 -19.22 4.35
N ASP A 36 -8.59 -19.83 5.40
CA ASP A 36 -8.06 -19.68 6.75
C ASP A 36 -7.12 -20.86 7.03
N ALA A 37 -5.96 -20.57 7.59
CA ALA A 37 -4.92 -21.56 7.80
C ALA A 37 -4.29 -21.45 9.19
N ALA A 38 -3.71 -22.55 9.65
CA ALA A 38 -2.95 -22.65 10.89
C ALA A 38 -1.51 -23.06 10.62
N LEU A 39 -0.60 -22.44 11.38
CA LEU A 39 0.80 -22.79 11.46
C LEU A 39 1.12 -23.12 12.92
N LEU A 40 2.04 -24.05 13.14
CA LEU A 40 2.60 -24.26 14.47
C LEU A 40 3.93 -23.53 14.59
N TYR A 41 4.03 -22.70 15.61
CA TYR A 41 5.29 -22.13 16.07
C TYR A 41 5.71 -22.80 17.37
N GLN A 42 6.98 -23.17 17.47
CA GLN A 42 7.58 -23.68 18.69
C GLN A 42 8.66 -22.72 19.14
N ASP A 43 8.55 -22.22 20.36
CA ASP A 43 9.59 -21.39 20.96
C ASP A 43 10.83 -22.26 21.24
N ARG A 44 11.97 -21.82 20.71
CA ARG A 44 13.23 -22.55 20.85
C ARG A 44 13.77 -22.57 22.28
N PHE A 45 13.36 -21.62 23.12
CA PHE A 45 13.88 -21.47 24.48
C PHE A 45 13.00 -22.18 25.51
N SER A 46 11.69 -21.93 25.49
CA SER A 46 10.75 -22.57 26.40
C SER A 46 10.31 -23.96 25.95
N GLY A 47 10.36 -24.23 24.64
CA GLY A 47 9.79 -25.44 24.03
C GLY A 47 8.27 -25.39 23.88
N GLU A 48 7.63 -24.30 24.30
CA GLU A 48 6.17 -24.13 24.20
C GLU A 48 5.73 -24.05 22.74
N GLU A 49 4.58 -24.67 22.47
CA GLU A 49 3.96 -24.71 21.15
C GLU A 49 2.76 -23.76 21.10
N HIS A 50 2.69 -22.98 20.03
CA HIS A 50 1.65 -21.99 19.80
C HIS A 50 1.09 -22.16 18.39
N ILE A 51 -0.24 -22.25 18.30
CA ILE A 51 -0.95 -22.25 17.02
C ILE A 51 -1.12 -20.82 16.55
N LEU A 52 -0.65 -20.53 15.33
CA LEU A 52 -0.77 -19.24 14.68
C LEU A 52 -1.81 -19.34 13.57
N VAL A 53 -2.94 -18.65 13.73
CA VAL A 53 -4.05 -18.65 12.79
C VAL A 53 -3.93 -17.45 11.84
N ILE A 54 -3.94 -17.71 10.54
CA ILE A 54 -3.89 -16.72 9.49
C ILE A 54 -5.22 -16.78 8.74
N ARG A 55 -6.03 -15.73 8.87
CA ARG A 55 -7.30 -15.58 8.16
C ARG A 55 -7.12 -14.91 6.82
N ASN A 56 -7.97 -15.29 5.87
CA ASN A 56 -8.04 -14.75 4.51
C ASN A 56 -6.69 -14.75 3.78
N ALA A 57 -5.96 -15.87 3.85
CA ALA A 57 -4.69 -16.04 3.16
C ALA A 57 -4.87 -16.58 1.75
N LEU A 58 -4.02 -16.10 0.83
CA LEU A 58 -3.87 -16.70 -0.49
C LEU A 58 -3.18 -18.05 -0.35
N HIS A 59 -3.83 -19.13 -0.77
CA HIS A 59 -3.26 -20.48 -0.68
C HIS A 59 -2.54 -20.85 -1.98
N VAL A 60 -1.22 -21.00 -1.90
CA VAL A 60 -0.37 -21.34 -3.03
C VAL A 60 0.45 -22.59 -2.69
N PRO A 61 -0.06 -23.81 -2.95
CA PRO A 61 0.60 -25.06 -2.56
C PRO A 61 2.01 -25.25 -3.12
N SER A 62 2.34 -24.58 -4.24
CA SER A 62 3.69 -24.65 -4.81
C SER A 62 4.72 -23.80 -4.06
N MET A 63 4.30 -22.93 -3.12
CA MET A 63 5.21 -22.15 -2.29
C MET A 63 5.62 -22.94 -1.04
N ALA A 64 6.93 -22.98 -0.78
CA ALA A 64 7.46 -23.57 0.45
C ALA A 64 7.31 -22.64 1.66
N ASN A 65 7.42 -21.33 1.44
CA ASN A 65 7.40 -20.32 2.50
C ASN A 65 6.02 -19.69 2.64
N ASN A 66 5.64 -19.40 3.88
CA ASN A 66 4.50 -18.54 4.20
C ASN A 66 4.97 -17.08 4.24
N LEU A 67 4.17 -16.15 3.72
CA LEU A 67 4.47 -14.72 3.71
C LEU A 67 3.38 -13.98 4.46
N ILE A 68 3.76 -13.30 5.55
CA ILE A 68 2.83 -12.49 6.33
C ILE A 68 3.34 -11.05 6.32
N PRO A 69 2.65 -10.13 5.63
CA PRO A 69 3.04 -8.72 5.63
C PRO A 69 2.98 -8.15 7.05
N PRO A 70 4.04 -7.52 7.57
CA PRO A 70 4.01 -6.89 8.89
C PRO A 70 2.86 -5.89 9.07
N PHE A 71 2.48 -5.18 8.01
CA PHE A 71 1.35 -4.25 7.99
C PHE A 71 0.05 -4.90 8.47
N ILE A 72 -0.30 -6.09 7.97
CA ILE A 72 -1.58 -6.72 8.32
C ILE A 72 -1.63 -7.21 9.77
N MET A 73 -0.47 -7.60 10.32
CA MET A 73 -0.34 -7.98 11.72
C MET A 73 -0.51 -6.75 12.62
N ARG A 74 0.08 -5.61 12.23
CA ARG A 74 -0.09 -4.33 12.93
C ARG A 74 -1.53 -3.84 12.90
N GLU A 75 -2.23 -3.99 11.78
CA GLU A 75 -3.68 -3.71 11.68
C GLU A 75 -4.52 -4.63 12.58
N HIS A 76 -4.04 -5.85 12.88
CA HIS A 76 -4.68 -6.71 13.89
C HIS A 76 -4.39 -6.29 15.34
N GLY A 77 -3.53 -5.29 15.55
CA GLY A 77 -3.09 -4.84 16.87
C GLY A 77 -1.84 -5.55 17.40
N ILE A 78 -1.16 -6.35 16.58
CA ILE A 78 0.08 -7.02 16.97
C ILE A 78 1.26 -6.06 16.82
N LYS A 79 2.09 -5.96 17.86
CA LYS A 79 3.35 -5.21 17.80
C LYS A 79 4.38 -6.02 17.02
N VAL A 80 4.71 -5.56 15.82
CA VAL A 80 5.74 -6.16 14.97
C VAL A 80 6.90 -5.19 14.85
N ASN A 81 8.06 -5.61 15.35
CA ASN A 81 9.33 -4.90 15.20
C ASN A 81 10.19 -5.68 14.18
N ASP A 82 10.15 -5.27 12.92
CA ASP A 82 10.84 -5.94 11.80
C ASP A 82 12.21 -5.33 11.46
N THR A 83 12.61 -4.25 12.13
CA THR A 83 13.97 -3.71 12.07
C THR A 83 14.96 -4.72 12.66
N ALA A 84 15.96 -5.09 11.85
CA ALA A 84 17.00 -6.00 12.30
C ALA A 84 17.79 -5.41 13.48
N LYS A 85 18.19 -6.28 14.42
CA LYS A 85 18.96 -5.85 15.61
C LYS A 85 20.26 -5.12 15.26
N ILE A 86 20.89 -5.48 14.13
CA ILE A 86 22.12 -4.84 13.64
C ILE A 86 21.92 -3.36 13.24
N HIS A 87 20.68 -2.92 13.04
CA HIS A 87 20.32 -1.53 12.72
C HIS A 87 19.68 -0.81 13.90
N THR A 88 19.73 -1.40 15.10
CA THR A 88 19.16 -0.85 16.32
C THR A 88 20.30 -0.46 17.26
N SER A 89 20.30 0.78 17.76
CA SER A 89 21.43 1.34 18.53
C SER A 89 21.66 0.66 19.90
N ASP A 90 20.62 0.03 20.47
CA ASP A 90 20.69 -0.78 21.71
C ASP A 90 19.53 -1.81 21.71
N PRO A 91 19.70 -2.97 21.05
CA PRO A 91 18.61 -3.91 20.81
C PRO A 91 18.23 -4.69 22.08
N SER A 92 16.94 -4.68 22.38
CA SER A 92 16.30 -5.45 23.44
C SER A 92 15.75 -6.80 22.95
N SER A 93 15.05 -7.53 23.83
CA SER A 93 14.30 -8.74 23.46
C SER A 93 13.07 -8.45 22.60
N ASP A 94 12.55 -7.22 22.63
CA ASP A 94 11.40 -6.80 21.82
C ASP A 94 11.83 -6.39 20.40
N ASP A 95 13.11 -6.08 20.19
CA ASP A 95 13.61 -5.68 18.88
C ASP A 95 13.79 -6.89 17.96
N HIS A 96 13.50 -6.70 16.67
CA HIS A 96 13.46 -7.76 15.68
C HIS A 96 12.61 -8.96 16.15
N ALA A 97 11.38 -8.69 16.56
CA ALA A 97 10.46 -9.67 17.11
C ALA A 97 8.99 -9.31 16.84
N ILE A 98 8.13 -10.33 16.86
CA ILE A 98 6.68 -10.18 16.90
C ILE A 98 6.25 -10.39 18.36
N VAL A 99 5.60 -9.40 18.95
CA VAL A 99 5.10 -9.45 20.33
C VAL A 99 3.59 -9.70 20.29
N LEU A 100 3.20 -10.94 20.63
CA LEU A 100 1.80 -11.40 20.58
C LEU A 100 1.06 -11.12 21.89
N ASP A 101 1.76 -11.27 23.02
CA ASP A 101 1.25 -10.99 24.35
C ASP A 101 2.41 -10.57 25.27
N THR A 102 2.09 -10.20 26.50
CA THR A 102 3.01 -9.82 27.59
C THR A 102 4.14 -10.83 27.76
N ASN A 103 3.85 -12.12 27.57
CA ASN A 103 4.80 -13.22 27.75
C ASN A 103 5.22 -13.91 26.44
N VAL A 104 4.50 -13.72 25.34
CA VAL A 104 4.78 -14.44 24.08
C VAL A 104 5.42 -13.50 23.06
N ARG A 105 6.67 -13.79 22.75
CA ARG A 105 7.50 -13.09 21.76
C ARG A 105 8.05 -14.11 20.78
N ILE A 106 7.87 -13.86 19.49
CA ILE A 106 8.47 -14.64 18.42
C ILE A 106 9.69 -13.86 17.91
N PRO A 107 10.93 -14.30 18.21
CA PRO A 107 12.12 -13.67 17.67
C PRO A 107 12.18 -13.85 16.15
N LEU A 108 12.49 -12.76 15.45
CA LEU A 108 12.79 -12.80 14.03
C LEU A 108 14.29 -13.03 13.83
N TYR A 109 14.61 -13.69 12.73
CA TYR A 109 15.95 -13.97 12.26
C TYR A 109 16.10 -13.45 10.84
N LEU A 110 17.33 -13.28 10.37
CA LEU A 110 17.61 -12.85 9.01
C LEU A 110 18.03 -14.01 8.12
N TYR A 111 17.36 -14.13 6.97
CA TYR A 111 17.86 -14.90 5.83
C TYR A 111 18.27 -13.90 4.75
N GLY A 112 19.57 -13.57 4.71
CA GLY A 112 20.05 -12.38 4.01
C GLY A 112 19.49 -11.12 4.66
N VAL A 113 18.66 -10.38 3.94
CA VAL A 113 17.96 -9.17 4.46
C VAL A 113 16.51 -9.44 4.86
N PHE A 114 16.00 -10.66 4.64
CA PHE A 114 14.61 -10.99 4.91
C PHE A 114 14.42 -11.46 6.35
N SER A 115 13.51 -10.81 7.08
CA SER A 115 13.08 -11.23 8.40
C SER A 115 12.19 -12.47 8.32
N TYR A 116 12.52 -13.51 9.10
CA TYR A 116 11.75 -14.76 9.15
C TYR A 116 11.71 -15.37 10.54
N PHE A 117 10.75 -16.26 10.77
CA PHE A 117 10.70 -17.17 11.91
C PHE A 117 10.26 -18.57 11.41
N SER A 118 10.64 -19.62 12.14
CA SER A 118 10.37 -20.99 11.71
C SER A 118 9.01 -21.46 12.17
N THR A 119 8.25 -22.08 11.26
CA THR A 119 6.96 -22.72 11.55
C THR A 119 6.92 -24.11 10.90
N ARG A 120 6.02 -24.96 11.37
CA ARG A 120 5.66 -26.22 10.69
C ARG A 120 4.15 -26.34 10.53
N CYS A 121 3.72 -27.30 9.71
CA CYS A 121 2.32 -27.68 9.63
C CYS A 121 1.93 -28.39 10.95
N PRO A 122 0.90 -27.94 11.68
CA PRO A 122 0.39 -28.66 12.85
C PRO A 122 -0.32 -29.95 12.42
N THR A 123 -0.32 -30.94 13.31
CA THR A 123 -1.20 -32.11 13.19
C THR A 123 -2.60 -31.79 13.75
N GLU A 124 -3.59 -32.61 13.41
CA GLU A 124 -4.95 -32.44 13.93
C GLU A 124 -5.02 -32.62 15.46
N GLU A 125 -4.21 -33.52 16.02
CA GLU A 125 -4.09 -33.71 17.46
C GLU A 125 -3.50 -32.47 18.14
N GLU A 126 -2.47 -31.86 17.55
CA GLU A 126 -1.85 -30.62 18.05
C GLU A 126 -2.84 -29.44 18.00
N LEU A 127 -3.64 -29.34 16.93
CA LEU A 127 -4.69 -28.32 16.81
C LEU A 127 -5.76 -28.44 17.91
N GLN A 128 -6.10 -29.65 18.32
CA GLN A 128 -7.12 -29.90 19.34
C GLN A 128 -6.58 -29.81 20.77
N SER A 129 -5.31 -30.17 20.98
CA SER A 129 -4.68 -30.25 22.31
C SER A 129 -3.97 -28.96 22.72
N THR A 130 -3.51 -28.15 21.77
CA THR A 130 -2.80 -26.90 22.06
C THR A 130 -3.77 -25.80 22.46
N GLY A 131 -3.75 -25.41 23.74
CA GLY A 131 -4.59 -24.32 24.26
C GLY A 131 -4.12 -22.92 23.87
N SER A 132 -2.88 -22.77 23.37
CA SER A 132 -2.31 -21.48 23.00
C SER A 132 -2.53 -21.17 21.52
N VAL A 133 -3.57 -20.40 21.22
CA VAL A 133 -3.94 -20.02 19.85
C VAL A 133 -3.87 -18.50 19.69
N TYR A 134 -3.11 -18.03 18.70
CA TYR A 134 -2.98 -16.62 18.35
C TYR A 134 -3.44 -16.38 16.92
N VAL A 135 -4.39 -15.47 16.74
CA VAL A 135 -4.80 -15.02 15.40
C VAL A 135 -3.85 -13.90 14.97
N LEU A 136 -3.26 -14.04 13.79
CA LEU A 136 -2.25 -13.09 13.27
C LEU A 136 -2.83 -12.01 12.37
N THR A 137 -4.03 -12.22 11.83
CA THR A 137 -4.62 -11.34 10.82
C THR A 137 -6.08 -10.99 11.18
N PRO A 138 -6.54 -9.78 10.83
CA PRO A 138 -7.90 -9.36 11.09
C PRO A 138 -8.89 -10.14 10.22
N GLU A 139 -10.17 -10.10 10.60
CA GLU A 139 -11.24 -10.82 9.91
C GLU A 139 -11.54 -10.22 8.54
N ARG A 140 -11.39 -8.90 8.45
CA ARG A 140 -11.63 -8.11 7.26
C ARG A 140 -10.38 -7.32 6.97
N PHE A 141 -9.92 -7.40 5.74
CA PHE A 141 -8.78 -6.65 5.26
C PHE A 141 -8.90 -6.50 3.75
N ASP A 142 -8.77 -5.27 3.28
CA ASP A 142 -8.64 -4.96 1.86
C ASP A 142 -7.33 -4.20 1.64
N PRO A 143 -6.33 -4.79 0.96
CA PRO A 143 -5.07 -4.11 0.69
C PRO A 143 -5.21 -2.86 -0.20
N HIS A 144 -6.34 -2.68 -0.88
CA HIS A 144 -6.60 -1.55 -1.77
C HIS A 144 -7.46 -0.46 -1.13
N GLU A 145 -7.79 -0.58 0.16
CA GLU A 145 -8.57 0.43 0.86
C GLU A 145 -7.80 1.76 0.96
N SER A 146 -8.36 2.84 0.42
CA SER A 146 -7.71 4.15 0.37
C SER A 146 -7.59 4.82 1.75
N SER A 147 -8.33 4.36 2.75
CA SER A 147 -8.35 4.91 4.11
C SER A 147 -7.00 4.80 4.80
N TYR A 148 -6.18 3.79 4.49
CA TYR A 148 -4.83 3.65 5.04
C TYR A 148 -3.93 4.80 4.61
N ALA A 149 -3.92 5.13 3.32
CA ALA A 149 -3.13 6.23 2.77
C ALA A 149 -3.62 7.60 3.26
N GLN A 150 -4.94 7.78 3.42
CA GLN A 150 -5.51 9.01 3.98
C GLN A 150 -5.03 9.23 5.43
N ARG A 151 -5.15 8.20 6.29
CA ARG A 151 -4.70 8.26 7.68
C ARG A 151 -3.20 8.51 7.83
N GLU A 152 -2.38 7.96 6.93
CA GLU A 152 -0.94 8.26 6.89
C GLU A 152 -0.69 9.72 6.48
N GLY A 153 -1.40 10.23 5.46
CA GLY A 153 -1.24 11.63 5.02
C GLY A 153 -1.70 12.67 6.04
N GLU A 154 -2.56 12.28 6.99
CA GLU A 154 -3.01 13.11 8.11
C GLU A 154 -1.99 13.19 9.27
N ILE A 155 -0.84 12.53 9.16
CA ILE A 155 0.23 12.59 10.17
C ILE A 155 0.64 14.05 10.41
N ARG A 156 0.31 14.55 11.61
CA ARG A 156 0.78 15.84 12.11
C ARG A 156 2.30 15.78 12.24
N LEU A 157 2.99 16.59 11.43
CA LEU A 157 4.41 16.85 11.58
C LEU A 157 4.70 17.27 13.04
N PRO A 158 5.74 16.72 13.69
CA PRO A 158 6.07 17.05 15.07
C PRO A 158 6.79 18.40 15.18
N GLU A 159 6.36 19.44 14.45
CA GLU A 159 6.75 20.83 14.66
C GLU A 159 5.60 21.77 14.27
N ASP A 160 4.53 21.77 15.06
CA ASP A 160 3.81 23.02 15.28
C ASP A 160 3.44 23.14 16.77
N ARG A 161 4.45 23.49 17.57
CA ARG A 161 4.28 23.91 18.97
C ARG A 161 3.64 25.31 19.08
N THR A 162 3.08 25.83 17.99
CA THR A 162 2.37 27.12 17.93
C THR A 162 1.01 27.00 17.26
N CYS A 163 0.42 25.81 17.21
CA CYS A 163 -1.04 25.75 17.05
C CYS A 163 -1.66 26.17 18.40
N GLU A 164 -1.81 27.48 18.60
CA GLU A 164 -2.70 28.00 19.63
C GLU A 164 -4.04 27.26 19.47
N LYS A 165 -4.47 26.59 20.55
CA LYS A 165 -5.79 25.98 20.61
C LYS A 165 -6.83 27.09 20.43
N LEU A 166 -7.26 27.34 19.20
CA LEU A 166 -8.48 28.10 18.95
C LEU A 166 -9.62 27.28 19.54
N LEU A 167 -10.14 27.73 20.68
CA LEU A 167 -11.33 27.14 21.27
C LEU A 167 -12.53 27.61 20.46
N LEU A 168 -13.55 26.76 20.35
CA LEU A 168 -14.80 27.09 19.64
C LEU A 168 -15.53 28.32 20.23
N ALA A 169 -15.11 28.79 21.41
CA ALA A 169 -15.57 30.02 22.04
C ALA A 169 -14.97 31.30 21.42
N ASP A 170 -13.87 31.19 20.66
CA ASP A 170 -13.15 32.31 20.05
C ASP A 170 -13.65 32.62 18.62
N ILE A 171 -14.58 31.82 18.10
CA ILE A 171 -15.27 32.08 16.84
C ILE A 171 -16.48 32.97 17.17
N PRO A 172 -16.58 34.21 16.64
CA PRO A 172 -17.80 34.99 16.75
C PRO A 172 -18.98 34.17 16.23
N GLY A 173 -20.02 34.02 17.06
CA GLY A 173 -21.11 33.07 16.84
C GLY A 173 -21.80 33.16 15.47
N PRO A 174 -22.44 32.06 15.02
CA PRO A 174 -22.91 31.92 13.66
C PRO A 174 -24.15 32.79 13.40
N SER A 175 -24.09 33.69 12.42
CA SER A 175 -25.31 34.11 11.72
C SER A 175 -25.72 32.97 10.80
N ALA A 176 -26.47 32.04 11.36
CA ALA A 176 -26.96 30.86 10.68
C ALA A 176 -27.78 31.21 9.43
N VAL A 177 -27.33 30.77 8.26
CA VAL A 177 -28.20 30.01 7.34
C VAL A 177 -27.36 28.91 6.70
N VAL A 178 -27.62 27.70 7.18
CA VAL A 178 -27.05 26.43 6.71
C VAL A 178 -27.33 26.27 5.22
N CYS A 179 -26.32 25.80 4.49
CA CYS A 179 -26.42 25.27 3.14
C CYS A 179 -27.56 24.25 3.03
N ALA A 180 -28.70 24.68 2.54
CA ALA A 180 -29.69 23.82 1.91
C ALA A 180 -29.67 24.16 0.42
N ALA A 181 -29.14 23.26 -0.40
CA ALA A 181 -29.02 23.43 -1.86
C ALA A 181 -30.37 23.51 -2.62
N ASN A 182 -31.51 23.54 -1.91
CA ASN A 182 -32.86 23.51 -2.51
C ASN A 182 -33.79 24.63 -2.03
N ALA A 183 -33.31 25.64 -1.30
CA ALA A 183 -34.16 26.75 -0.87
C ALA A 183 -33.92 27.99 -1.74
N LEU A 184 -34.37 27.94 -3.00
CA LEU A 184 -34.51 29.17 -3.79
C LEU A 184 -35.69 29.97 -3.24
N SER A 185 -35.50 31.26 -3.01
CA SER A 185 -36.58 32.12 -2.54
C SER A 185 -37.59 32.38 -3.66
N SER A 186 -38.87 32.60 -3.32
CA SER A 186 -39.91 32.90 -4.31
C SER A 186 -39.62 34.17 -5.13
N LEU A 187 -38.78 35.05 -4.60
CA LEU A 187 -38.30 36.25 -5.30
C LEU A 187 -37.28 35.88 -6.38
N GLU A 188 -36.27 35.07 -6.05
CA GLU A 188 -35.28 34.57 -7.02
C GLU A 188 -35.94 33.73 -8.11
N GLN A 189 -36.95 32.94 -7.77
CA GLN A 189 -37.69 32.13 -8.74
C GLN A 189 -38.49 32.99 -9.74
N SER A 190 -39.03 34.13 -9.28
CA SER A 190 -39.72 35.08 -10.15
C SER A 190 -38.78 35.84 -11.09
N GLU A 191 -37.54 36.10 -10.69
CA GLU A 191 -36.54 36.74 -11.56
C GLU A 191 -35.99 35.78 -12.61
N ILE A 192 -35.86 34.48 -12.28
CA ILE A 192 -35.45 33.46 -13.24
C ILE A 192 -36.50 33.31 -14.35
N ASP A 193 -37.80 33.22 -13.99
CA ASP A 193 -38.87 33.06 -14.97
C ASP A 193 -39.01 34.29 -15.89
N VAL A 194 -38.82 35.51 -15.35
CA VAL A 194 -38.86 36.75 -16.15
C VAL A 194 -37.67 36.84 -17.10
N ASN A 195 -36.45 36.49 -16.66
CA ASN A 195 -35.25 36.60 -17.48
C ASN A 195 -35.07 35.44 -18.48
N LEU A 196 -35.68 34.27 -18.25
CA LEU A 196 -35.62 33.16 -19.22
C LEU A 196 -36.77 33.15 -20.24
N LEU A 197 -37.95 33.67 -19.89
CA LEU A 197 -39.14 33.59 -20.78
C LEU A 197 -39.46 34.89 -21.51
N THR A 198 -38.81 36.00 -21.16
CA THR A 198 -38.93 37.25 -21.93
C THR A 198 -37.55 37.80 -22.28
N HIS A 199 -36.94 37.28 -23.35
CA HIS A 199 -36.42 38.17 -24.38
C HIS A 199 -36.07 37.38 -25.64
N GLU A 200 -36.74 37.77 -26.72
CA GLU A 200 -36.32 37.46 -28.07
C GLU A 200 -34.84 37.82 -28.26
N VAL A 201 -34.16 36.95 -28.98
CA VAL A 201 -32.76 37.06 -29.41
C VAL A 201 -32.56 38.44 -30.04
N ASP A 202 -31.91 39.37 -29.34
CA ASP A 202 -31.10 40.43 -29.94
C ASP A 202 -30.29 41.20 -28.88
N ASN A 203 -28.96 41.06 -28.96
CA ASN A 203 -27.92 41.96 -28.43
C ASN A 203 -28.07 42.50 -26.98
N VAL A 204 -27.80 41.67 -25.98
CA VAL A 204 -27.44 42.14 -24.62
C VAL A 204 -26.04 41.62 -24.26
N PRO A 205 -25.11 42.48 -23.78
CA PRO A 205 -23.79 42.02 -23.33
C PRO A 205 -23.95 41.13 -22.11
N LEU A 206 -23.32 39.95 -22.10
CA LEU A 206 -23.32 39.06 -20.93
C LEU A 206 -22.90 39.84 -19.67
N ALA A 207 -23.74 39.81 -18.64
CA ALA A 207 -23.41 40.36 -17.33
C ALA A 207 -22.21 39.60 -16.73
N PRO A 208 -21.37 40.27 -15.90
CA PRO A 208 -20.18 39.65 -15.35
C PRO A 208 -20.57 38.48 -14.45
N ILE A 209 -20.01 37.31 -14.76
CA ILE A 209 -20.13 36.10 -13.96
C ILE A 209 -19.70 36.44 -12.53
N ASN A 210 -20.51 36.06 -11.53
CA ASN A 210 -20.15 36.19 -10.12
C ASN A 210 -18.78 35.54 -9.90
N ALA A 211 -17.78 36.34 -9.54
CA ALA A 211 -16.38 35.92 -9.47
C ALA A 211 -16.15 34.75 -8.50
N GLU A 212 -17.00 34.60 -7.48
CA GLU A 212 -16.93 33.47 -6.54
C GLU A 212 -17.46 32.16 -7.16
N LEU A 213 -18.52 32.22 -7.97
CA LEU A 213 -18.99 31.07 -8.75
C LEU A 213 -18.03 30.73 -9.89
N ALA A 214 -17.42 31.75 -10.51
CA ALA A 214 -16.36 31.56 -11.49
C ALA A 214 -15.13 30.91 -10.86
N ALA A 215 -14.77 31.27 -9.62
CA ALA A 215 -13.67 30.67 -8.88
C ALA A 215 -13.90 29.17 -8.61
N LEU A 216 -15.11 28.80 -8.17
CA LEU A 216 -15.51 27.40 -8.01
C LEU A 216 -15.52 26.66 -9.37
N SER A 217 -15.96 27.33 -10.44
CA SER A 217 -15.94 26.80 -11.81
C SER A 217 -14.54 26.74 -12.43
N THR A 218 -13.57 27.53 -11.98
CA THR A 218 -12.18 27.44 -12.44
C THR A 218 -11.41 26.32 -11.74
N ASP A 219 -11.80 25.96 -10.51
CA ASP A 219 -11.34 24.73 -9.87
C ASP A 219 -12.00 23.48 -10.43
N VAL A 220 -13.19 23.61 -11.02
CA VAL A 220 -13.87 22.61 -11.85
C VAL A 220 -13.78 23.01 -13.34
N CYS A 221 -12.64 23.55 -13.76
CA CYS A 221 -12.36 23.67 -15.19
C CYS A 221 -11.78 22.33 -15.64
N ASP A 222 -12.40 21.66 -16.61
CA ASP A 222 -11.90 20.37 -17.12
C ASP A 222 -10.41 20.42 -17.46
N ARG A 223 -9.90 21.58 -17.87
CA ARG A 223 -8.49 21.82 -18.15
C ARG A 223 -7.63 21.87 -16.88
N SER A 224 -8.07 22.54 -15.82
CA SER A 224 -7.33 22.58 -14.54
C SER A 224 -7.39 21.23 -13.82
N LEU A 225 -8.53 20.53 -13.91
CA LEU A 225 -8.66 19.15 -13.45
C LEU A 225 -7.75 18.21 -14.25
N PHE A 226 -7.74 18.33 -15.59
CA PHE A 226 -6.84 17.57 -16.45
C PHE A 226 -5.37 17.84 -16.13
N GLU A 227 -4.97 19.10 -15.93
CA GLU A 227 -3.61 19.46 -15.53
C GLU A 227 -3.24 18.89 -14.15
N LYS A 228 -4.13 18.99 -13.16
CA LYS A 228 -3.93 18.40 -11.82
C LYS A 228 -3.85 16.86 -11.88
N LEU A 229 -4.69 16.21 -12.69
CA LEU A 229 -4.66 14.75 -12.88
C LEU A 229 -3.44 14.30 -13.68
N SER A 230 -3.02 15.06 -14.69
CA SER A 230 -1.81 14.80 -15.48
C SER A 230 -0.56 14.92 -14.61
N ALA A 231 -0.45 16.00 -13.83
CA ALA A 231 0.63 16.18 -12.87
C ALA A 231 0.64 15.04 -11.82
N ARG A 232 -0.55 14.64 -11.33
CA ARG A 232 -0.65 13.50 -10.41
C ARG A 232 -0.30 12.17 -11.06
N ALA A 233 -0.60 11.98 -12.34
CA ALA A 233 -0.22 10.80 -13.11
C ALA A 233 1.30 10.75 -13.33
N GLU A 234 1.94 11.89 -13.63
CA GLU A 234 3.40 12.00 -13.71
C GLU A 234 4.06 11.68 -12.37
N VAL A 235 3.56 12.24 -11.26
CA VAL A 235 4.06 11.94 -9.92
C VAL A 235 3.85 10.47 -9.56
N ALA A 236 2.68 9.90 -9.88
CA ALA A 236 2.41 8.48 -9.66
C ALA A 236 3.35 7.58 -10.48
N ALA A 237 3.70 7.97 -11.71
CA ALA A 237 4.70 7.27 -12.53
C ALA A 237 6.11 7.32 -11.91
N MET A 238 6.40 8.33 -11.09
CA MET A 238 7.67 8.45 -10.35
C MET A 238 7.61 7.80 -8.96
N GLN A 239 6.44 7.41 -8.47
CA GLN A 239 6.31 6.71 -7.18
C GLN A 239 6.75 5.26 -7.34
N LYS A 240 7.89 4.93 -6.74
CA LYS A 240 8.39 3.56 -6.65
C LYS A 240 8.18 3.03 -5.23
N SER A 241 7.63 1.83 -5.10
CA SER A 241 7.54 1.17 -3.80
C SER A 241 8.94 0.72 -3.38
N ILE A 242 9.32 0.98 -2.13
CA ILE A 242 10.56 0.45 -1.56
C ILE A 242 10.48 -1.09 -1.63
N GLY A 243 11.48 -1.73 -2.24
CA GLY A 243 11.52 -3.17 -2.46
C GLY A 243 10.97 -3.66 -3.81
N THR A 244 10.55 -2.78 -4.72
CA THR A 244 10.25 -3.19 -6.11
C THR A 244 11.53 -3.29 -6.93
N CYS A 245 11.80 -4.45 -7.54
CA CYS A 245 12.90 -4.63 -8.50
C CYS A 245 12.59 -4.11 -9.91
N HIS A 246 11.51 -3.34 -10.08
CA HIS A 246 11.08 -2.84 -11.38
C HIS A 246 11.55 -1.40 -11.59
N SER A 247 12.50 -1.22 -12.50
CA SER A 247 12.76 0.09 -13.11
C SER A 247 12.01 0.15 -14.43
N GLU A 248 10.85 0.79 -14.49
CA GLU A 248 10.34 1.22 -15.79
C GLU A 248 11.26 2.29 -16.38
N GLY A 249 11.48 2.20 -17.69
CA GLY A 249 12.03 3.27 -18.51
C GLY A 249 11.00 4.39 -18.61
N GLY A 250 10.93 5.20 -17.56
CA GLY A 250 10.25 6.49 -17.51
C GLY A 250 11.20 7.53 -16.94
N VAL A 251 10.82 8.81 -17.05
CA VAL A 251 11.64 9.94 -16.60
C VAL A 251 11.98 9.77 -15.13
N THR A 252 13.20 9.30 -14.86
CA THR A 252 13.77 9.32 -13.53
C THR A 252 14.41 10.68 -13.31
N LEU A 253 14.35 11.20 -12.08
CA LEU A 253 15.04 12.44 -11.65
C LEU A 253 16.56 12.42 -11.86
N LEU A 254 17.11 11.34 -12.42
CA LEU A 254 18.51 11.07 -12.67
C LEU A 254 18.87 11.01 -14.16
N ASP A 255 17.99 11.43 -15.07
CA ASP A 255 18.31 11.56 -16.49
C ASP A 255 19.33 12.69 -16.68
N ARG A 256 20.60 12.41 -16.36
CA ARG A 256 21.72 13.17 -16.90
C ARG A 256 21.80 12.81 -18.38
N PRO A 257 22.00 13.80 -19.28
CA PRO A 257 22.15 13.50 -20.69
C PRO A 257 23.29 12.50 -20.86
N HIS A 258 23.02 11.42 -21.58
CA HIS A 258 24.04 10.49 -22.04
C HIS A 258 25.14 11.29 -22.74
N THR A 259 26.26 11.49 -22.05
CA THR A 259 27.53 11.75 -22.72
C THR A 259 27.96 10.39 -23.26
N ASP A 260 27.82 10.20 -24.57
CA ASP A 260 28.42 9.07 -25.27
C ASP A 260 29.91 9.08 -24.96
N ASP A 261 30.33 8.16 -24.09
CA ASP A 261 31.73 7.89 -23.82
C ASP A 261 32.26 7.09 -25.01
N PRO A 262 33.13 7.68 -25.87
CA PRO A 262 33.55 7.06 -27.12
C PRO A 262 34.40 5.80 -26.90
N ASP A 263 34.80 5.52 -25.67
CA ASP A 263 35.58 4.33 -25.29
C ASP A 263 34.73 3.20 -24.67
N ARG A 264 33.39 3.33 -24.63
CA ARG A 264 32.54 2.25 -24.12
C ARG A 264 32.51 1.08 -25.11
N PRO A 265 32.95 -0.13 -24.73
CA PRO A 265 32.86 -1.29 -25.59
C PRO A 265 31.39 -1.58 -25.90
N PRO A 266 31.06 -2.03 -27.13
CA PRO A 266 29.67 -2.28 -27.52
C PRO A 266 29.06 -3.33 -26.61
N ASP A 267 27.83 -3.10 -26.14
CA ASP A 267 27.10 -4.06 -25.30
C ASP A 267 26.92 -5.36 -26.10
N ILE A 268 27.52 -6.46 -25.61
CA ILE A 268 27.47 -7.76 -26.26
C ILE A 268 26.13 -8.42 -25.92
N SER A 269 25.36 -8.77 -26.95
CA SER A 269 24.10 -9.49 -26.78
C SER A 269 24.36 -10.96 -26.44
N ILE A 270 24.37 -11.26 -25.14
CA ILE A 270 24.65 -12.59 -24.56
C ILE A 270 23.76 -13.70 -25.17
N GLY A 271 22.55 -13.37 -25.64
CA GLY A 271 21.64 -14.32 -26.27
C GLY A 271 22.07 -14.82 -27.65
N SER A 272 23.12 -14.24 -28.25
CA SER A 272 23.60 -14.59 -29.59
C SER A 272 24.91 -15.40 -29.61
N LEU A 273 25.54 -15.60 -28.46
CA LEU A 273 26.83 -16.29 -28.33
C LEU A 273 26.64 -17.81 -28.22
N SER A 274 27.49 -18.57 -28.90
CA SER A 274 27.61 -20.01 -28.63
C SER A 274 28.27 -20.24 -27.26
N THR A 275 28.07 -21.43 -26.68
CA THR A 275 28.64 -21.79 -25.37
C THR A 275 30.17 -21.69 -25.32
N GLU A 276 30.84 -21.88 -26.46
CA GLU A 276 32.30 -21.74 -26.55
C GLU A 276 32.73 -20.27 -26.55
N GLN A 277 32.01 -19.40 -27.26
CA GLN A 277 32.29 -17.97 -27.32
C GLN A 277 32.01 -17.26 -25.98
N LEU A 278 31.00 -17.72 -25.24
CA LEU A 278 30.68 -17.19 -23.92
C LEU A 278 31.77 -17.51 -22.89
N MET A 279 32.37 -18.70 -23.00
CA MET A 279 33.42 -19.17 -22.10
C MET A 279 34.75 -18.46 -22.38
N GLU A 280 35.06 -18.17 -23.65
CA GLU A 280 36.23 -17.39 -24.05
C GLU A 280 36.12 -15.93 -23.59
N HIS A 281 34.93 -15.32 -23.71
CA HIS A 281 34.68 -13.96 -23.21
C HIS A 281 34.78 -13.85 -21.68
N MET A 282 34.41 -14.88 -20.93
CA MET A 282 34.57 -14.89 -19.47
C MET A 282 36.05 -14.98 -19.05
N LEU A 283 36.89 -15.63 -19.85
CA LEU A 283 38.33 -15.78 -19.59
C LEU A 283 39.13 -14.51 -19.91
N GLU A 284 38.70 -13.71 -20.90
CA GLU A 284 39.40 -12.48 -21.28
C GLU A 284 39.18 -11.31 -20.32
N HIS A 285 38.11 -11.34 -19.51
CA HIS A 285 37.70 -10.22 -18.63
C HIS A 285 37.92 -10.47 -17.12
N GLU A 286 38.60 -11.55 -16.72
CA GLU A 286 38.98 -11.82 -15.32
C GLU A 286 40.49 -11.61 -15.02
N LEU A 287 41.07 -10.49 -15.48
CA LEU A 287 42.38 -10.00 -15.01
C LEU A 287 42.35 -8.48 -14.76
#